data_AF-A0AAE1A5G1-F1
#
_entry.id   AF-A0AAE1A5G1-F1
#
_cell.length_a   1.000
_cell.length_b   1.000
_cell.length_c   1.000
_cell.angle_alpha   90.00
_cell.angle_beta   90.00
_cell.angle_gamma   90.00
#
_symmetry.space_group_name_H-M   'P 1'
#
loop_
_entity.id
_entity.type
_entity.pdbx_description
1 polymer ?
#
loop_
_entity_poly.entity_id
_entity_poly.type
_entity_poly.pdbx_seq_one_letter_code
_entity_poly.pdbx_strand_id
1 'polypeptide(L)'
;MLIPKLLWPLLVYEICSTRVEAIEAKINKFTRRWLGVPPGLTDVAMYCRKAKLRLPLKSILEEYTCGKARLLSMLEDSEDPIVKTVQPTIKTGRKWKVVEAVDEAKKCLKIKEVIGQTQIDRKGLGSSRAKWWSKAEGKPKREKRHGH
;
A
#
# COMPACT_ATOMS: atom_id res chain seq x y z
N MET A 1 9.34 17.01 -0.27
CA MET A 1 9.54 16.45 1.10
C MET A 1 8.37 16.71 2.06
N LEU A 2 7.13 16.88 1.59
CA LEU A 2 5.99 17.24 2.46
C LEU A 2 5.16 16.01 2.90
N ILE A 3 5.04 15.01 2.03
CA ILE A 3 4.19 13.83 2.24
C ILE A 3 4.55 13.04 3.50
N PRO A 4 5.84 12.75 3.82
CA PRO A 4 6.17 12.01 5.04
C PRO A 4 5.73 12.73 6.32
N LYS A 5 5.80 14.07 6.35
CA LYS A 5 5.38 14.90 7.49
C LYS A 5 3.85 14.86 7.67
N LEU A 6 3.11 14.82 6.58
CA LEU A 6 1.65 14.72 6.59
C LEU A 6 1.16 13.30 6.89
N LEU A 7 1.95 12.28 6.57
CA LEU A 7 1.57 10.88 6.75
C LEU A 7 1.52 10.48 8.23
N TRP A 8 2.46 10.97 9.05
CA TRP A 8 2.51 10.62 10.48
C TRP A 8 1.20 10.92 11.23
N PRO A 9 0.64 12.14 11.20
CA PRO A 9 -0.64 12.41 11.86
C PRO A 9 -1.78 11.57 11.26
N LEU A 10 -1.76 11.29 9.95
CA LEU A 10 -2.77 10.41 9.34
C LEU A 10 -2.70 8.96 9.86
N LEU A 11 -1.50 8.48 10.18
CA LEU A 11 -1.29 7.13 10.69
C LEU A 11 -1.60 7.02 12.18
N VAL A 12 -1.24 8.02 12.97
CA VAL A 12 -1.45 8.04 14.42
C VAL A 12 -2.93 8.21 14.77
N TYR A 13 -3.64 9.09 14.07
CA TYR A 13 -5.06 9.32 14.34
C TYR A 13 -5.98 8.30 13.65
N GLU A 14 -7.16 8.09 14.24
CA GLU A 14 -8.26 7.27 13.69
C GLU A 14 -9.01 8.02 12.59
N ILE A 15 -8.33 8.29 11.47
CA ILE A 15 -8.92 9.01 10.33
C ILE A 15 -9.56 8.01 9.36
N CYS A 16 -10.79 8.30 8.92
CA CYS A 16 -11.45 7.49 7.88
C CYS A 16 -10.80 7.69 6.51
N SER A 17 -10.73 6.63 5.70
CA SER A 17 -10.20 6.71 4.32
C SER A 17 -10.92 7.77 3.46
N THR A 18 -12.22 7.96 3.67
CA THR A 18 -13.04 8.99 3.00
C THR A 18 -12.55 10.42 3.25
N ARG A 19 -11.99 10.70 4.44
CA ARG A 19 -11.43 12.02 4.75
C ARG A 19 -10.09 12.23 4.04
N VAL A 20 -9.28 11.18 3.93
CA VAL A 20 -8.01 11.21 3.17
C VAL A 20 -8.28 11.44 1.68
N GLU A 21 -9.29 10.77 1.12
CA GLU A 21 -9.75 10.99 -0.27
C GLU A 21 -10.18 12.44 -0.51
N ALA A 22 -10.92 13.05 0.42
CA ALA A 22 -11.34 14.45 0.29
C ALA A 22 -10.15 15.43 0.33
N ILE A 23 -9.12 15.13 1.14
CA ILE A 23 -7.87 15.91 1.18
C ILE A 23 -7.15 15.80 -0.16
N GLU A 24 -7.01 14.59 -0.68
CA GLU A 24 -6.36 14.33 -1.96
C GLU A 24 -7.10 14.98 -3.13
N ALA A 25 -8.43 14.91 -3.17
CA ALA A 25 -9.24 15.56 -4.20
C ALA A 25 -9.01 17.08 -4.24
N LYS A 26 -8.89 17.73 -3.07
CA LYS A 26 -8.55 19.17 -2.98
C LYS A 26 -7.16 19.42 -3.55
N ILE A 27 -6.17 18.63 -3.14
CA ILE A 27 -4.80 18.77 -3.63
C ILE A 27 -4.78 18.60 -5.15
N ASN A 28 -5.40 17.55 -5.69
CA ASN A 28 -5.41 17.29 -7.13
C ASN A 28 -6.09 18.38 -7.93
N LYS A 29 -7.14 19.02 -7.39
CA LYS A 29 -7.75 20.20 -8.03
C LYS A 29 -6.75 21.34 -8.20
N PHE A 30 -5.99 21.66 -7.15
CA PHE A 30 -4.96 22.69 -7.22
C PHE A 30 -3.79 22.27 -8.11
N THR A 31 -3.32 21.03 -7.99
CA THR A 31 -2.20 20.52 -8.77
C THR A 31 -2.53 20.47 -10.27
N ARG A 32 -3.75 20.05 -10.66
CA ARG A 32 -4.20 20.09 -12.06
C ARG A 32 -4.24 21.50 -12.61
N ARG A 33 -4.80 22.45 -11.86
CA ARG A 33 -4.86 23.87 -12.25
C ARG A 33 -3.46 24.45 -12.40
N TRP A 34 -2.54 24.08 -11.51
CA TRP A 34 -1.15 24.53 -11.55
C TRP A 34 -0.37 23.93 -12.73
N LEU A 35 -0.60 22.66 -13.05
CA LEU A 35 0.05 21.98 -14.17
C LEU A 35 -0.60 22.27 -15.54
N GLY A 36 -1.72 23.00 -15.59
CA GLY A 36 -2.48 23.24 -16.83
C GLY A 36 -3.11 21.99 -17.44
N VAL A 37 -3.32 20.95 -16.64
CA VAL A 37 -3.84 19.65 -17.09
C VAL A 37 -5.36 19.71 -17.23
N PRO A 38 -5.96 19.10 -18.27
CA PRO A 38 -7.41 19.07 -18.43
C PRO A 38 -8.10 18.40 -17.23
N PRO A 39 -9.30 18.87 -16.83
CA PRO A 39 -10.03 18.32 -15.70
C PRO A 39 -10.45 16.85 -15.91
N GLY A 40 -10.50 16.39 -17.17
CA GLY A 40 -10.79 15.00 -17.52
C GLY A 40 -9.62 14.03 -17.32
N LEU A 41 -8.42 14.49 -16.94
CA LEU A 41 -7.33 13.57 -16.60
C LEU A 41 -7.63 12.83 -15.31
N THR A 42 -7.64 11.49 -15.38
CA THR A 42 -7.87 10.62 -14.22
C THR A 42 -6.76 10.77 -13.17
N ASP A 43 -7.11 10.64 -11.89
CA ASP A 43 -6.12 10.65 -10.79
C ASP A 43 -5.08 9.52 -10.98
N VAL A 44 -5.51 8.35 -11.48
CA VAL A 44 -4.63 7.22 -11.77
C VAL A 44 -3.54 7.62 -12.77
N ALA A 45 -3.88 8.34 -13.84
CA ALA A 45 -2.89 8.80 -14.82
C ALA A 45 -1.91 9.81 -14.23
N MET A 46 -2.33 10.57 -13.22
CA MET A 46 -1.49 11.57 -12.55
C MET A 46 -0.42 10.95 -11.63
N TYR A 47 -0.73 9.82 -11.00
CA TYR A 47 0.20 9.10 -10.09
C TYR A 47 0.89 7.89 -10.73
N CYS A 48 0.50 7.52 -11.95
CA CYS A 48 1.03 6.34 -12.62
C CYS A 48 2.54 6.47 -12.84
N ARG A 49 3.30 5.53 -12.28
CA ARG A 49 4.76 5.43 -12.51
C ARG A 49 5.13 4.72 -13.80
N LYS A 50 4.18 4.00 -14.41
CA LYS A 50 4.38 3.20 -15.63
C LYS A 50 3.93 3.93 -16.90
N ALA A 51 3.21 5.05 -16.77
CA ALA A 51 2.78 5.84 -17.91
C ALA A 51 3.97 6.52 -18.60
N LYS A 52 3.74 6.98 -19.85
CA LYS A 52 4.72 7.80 -20.59
C LYS A 52 4.98 9.12 -19.87
N LEU A 53 3.94 9.73 -19.33
CA LEU A 53 4.05 10.89 -18.46
C LEU A 53 4.28 10.42 -17.03
N ARG A 54 5.48 10.66 -16.50
CA ARG A 54 5.85 10.32 -15.11
C ARG A 54 5.99 11.60 -14.31
N LEU A 55 4.97 11.92 -13.53
CA LEU A 55 5.05 13.05 -12.62
C LEU A 55 5.70 12.63 -11.31
N PRO A 56 6.52 13.48 -10.67
CA PRO A 56 7.10 13.21 -9.35
C PRO A 56 6.06 13.43 -8.23
N LEU A 57 4.84 12.93 -8.45
CA LEU A 57 3.72 13.01 -7.52
C LEU A 57 3.45 11.64 -6.92
N LYS A 58 2.99 11.64 -5.68
CA LYS A 58 2.55 10.42 -4.98
C LYS A 58 1.14 10.66 -4.46
N SER A 59 0.28 9.66 -4.59
CA SER A 59 -1.04 9.70 -3.98
C SER A 59 -0.91 9.62 -2.47
N ILE A 60 -1.66 10.48 -1.78
CA ILE A 60 -1.69 10.49 -0.30
C ILE A 60 -2.50 9.28 0.18
N LEU A 61 -3.57 8.92 -0.52
CA LEU A 61 -4.38 7.74 -0.23
C LEU A 61 -3.58 6.46 -0.40
N GLU A 62 -2.76 6.34 -1.45
CA GLU A 62 -1.87 5.17 -1.62
C GLU A 62 -0.87 5.05 -0.46
N GLU A 63 -0.19 6.15 -0.11
CA GLU A 63 0.77 6.15 1.01
C GLU A 63 0.06 5.92 2.36
N TYR A 64 -1.17 6.42 2.53
CA TYR A 64 -2.00 6.20 3.72
C TYR A 64 -2.42 4.74 3.88
N THR A 65 -2.95 4.12 2.82
CA THR A 65 -3.37 2.72 2.84
C THR A 65 -2.18 1.79 3.05
N CYS A 66 -1.07 2.04 2.36
CA CYS A 66 0.20 1.32 2.55
C CYS A 66 0.72 1.49 3.99
N GLY A 67 0.69 2.71 4.52
CA GLY A 67 1.12 3.00 5.89
C GLY A 67 0.28 2.32 6.96
N LYS A 68 -1.06 2.31 6.82
CA LYS A 68 -1.96 1.61 7.75
C LYS A 68 -1.79 0.09 7.67
N ALA A 69 -1.65 -0.48 6.47
CA ALA A 69 -1.36 -1.90 6.28
C ALA A 69 0.00 -2.30 6.89
N ARG A 70 1.01 -1.43 6.77
CA ARG A 70 2.31 -1.59 7.41
C ARG A 70 2.22 -1.56 8.92
N LEU A 71 1.48 -0.60 9.47
CA LEU A 71 1.25 -0.49 10.91
C LEU A 71 0.57 -1.77 11.44
N LEU A 72 -0.44 -2.29 10.74
CA LEU A 72 -1.08 -3.56 11.12
C LEU A 72 -0.08 -4.72 11.12
N SER A 73 0.68 -4.86 10.04
CA SER A 73 1.67 -5.94 9.93
C SER A 73 2.78 -5.85 10.98
N MET A 74 3.16 -4.63 11.39
CA MET A 74 4.11 -4.41 12.47
C MET A 74 3.56 -4.81 13.84
N LEU A 75 2.29 -4.51 14.12
CA LEU A 75 1.62 -4.90 15.36
C LEU A 75 1.43 -6.42 15.45
N GLU A 76 1.01 -7.07 14.36
CA GLU A 76 0.85 -8.53 14.29
C GLU A 76 2.16 -9.28 14.54
N ASP A 77 3.25 -8.79 13.94
CA ASP A 77 4.56 -9.43 14.02
C ASP A 77 5.43 -8.84 15.16
N SER A 78 4.83 -8.14 16.14
CA SER A 78 5.56 -7.54 17.27
C SER A 78 6.24 -8.61 18.12
N GLU A 79 7.47 -8.34 18.58
CA GLU A 79 8.22 -9.21 19.50
C GLU A 79 7.69 -9.10 20.94
N ASP A 80 7.10 -7.94 21.28
CA ASP A 80 6.46 -7.72 22.58
C ASP A 80 5.20 -8.60 22.71
N PRO A 81 5.15 -9.54 23.68
CA PRO A 81 4.02 -10.43 23.87
C PRO A 81 2.74 -9.68 24.23
N ILE A 82 2.82 -8.56 24.96
CA ILE A 82 1.64 -7.78 25.37
C ILE A 82 0.99 -7.16 24.14
N VAL A 83 1.79 -6.52 23.27
CA VAL A 83 1.29 -5.92 22.02
C VAL A 83 0.69 -6.97 21.10
N LYS A 84 1.32 -8.15 21.02
CA LYS A 84 0.86 -9.27 20.21
C LYS A 84 -0.44 -9.90 20.73
N THR A 85 -0.67 -9.88 22.04
CA THR A 85 -1.91 -10.35 22.65
C THR A 85 -3.03 -9.33 22.50
N VAL A 86 -2.75 -8.05 22.71
CA VAL A 86 -3.77 -6.99 22.68
C VAL A 86 -4.25 -6.68 21.26
N GLN A 87 -3.37 -6.75 20.25
CA GLN A 87 -3.65 -6.44 18.83
C GLN A 87 -4.58 -5.23 18.64
N PRO A 88 -4.05 -4.01 18.80
CA PRO A 88 -4.84 -2.79 18.69
C PRO A 88 -5.61 -2.72 17.37
N THR A 89 -6.93 -2.51 17.45
CA THR A 89 -7.76 -2.41 16.25
C THR A 89 -7.52 -1.08 15.55
N ILE A 90 -7.00 -1.13 14.32
CA ILE A 90 -6.77 0.06 13.50
C ILE A 90 -8.08 0.48 12.84
N LYS A 91 -8.63 1.62 13.25
CA LYS A 91 -9.85 2.16 12.63
C LYS A 91 -9.49 2.94 11.36
N THR A 92 -10.08 2.54 10.23
CA THR A 92 -9.95 3.22 8.92
C THR A 92 -11.29 3.65 8.32
N GLY A 93 -12.37 3.54 9.09
CA GLY A 93 -13.73 3.87 8.67
C GLY A 93 -14.47 2.69 8.05
N ARG A 94 -15.64 2.97 7.44
CA ARG A 94 -16.52 1.95 6.86
C ARG A 94 -16.15 1.54 5.43
N LYS A 95 -15.64 2.49 4.63
CA LYS A 95 -15.37 2.31 3.19
C LYS A 95 -14.23 1.32 2.92
N TRP A 96 -13.21 1.34 3.75
CA TRP A 96 -12.04 0.49 3.59
C TRP A 96 -11.55 -0.01 4.95
N LYS A 97 -11.34 -1.32 5.06
CA LYS A 97 -10.86 -1.98 6.27
C LYS A 97 -9.49 -2.59 6.00
N VAL A 98 -8.52 -2.19 6.82
CA VAL A 98 -7.12 -2.60 6.66
C VAL A 98 -6.94 -4.11 6.85
N VAL A 99 -7.64 -4.68 7.82
CA VAL A 99 -7.54 -6.11 8.15
C VAL A 99 -7.94 -6.97 6.96
N GLU A 100 -9.10 -6.67 6.35
CA GLU A 100 -9.60 -7.39 5.17
C GLU A 100 -8.63 -7.28 3.99
N ALA A 101 -8.11 -6.07 3.73
CA ALA A 101 -7.14 -5.85 2.65
C ALA A 101 -5.80 -6.59 2.87
N VAL A 102 -5.31 -6.62 4.11
CA VAL A 102 -4.07 -7.34 4.46
C VAL A 102 -4.28 -8.86 4.36
N ASP A 103 -5.44 -9.36 4.79
CA ASP A 103 -5.77 -10.78 4.68
C ASP A 103 -5.98 -11.22 3.24
N GLU A 104 -6.60 -10.40 2.41
CA GLU A 104 -6.67 -10.63 0.96
C GLU A 104 -5.26 -10.68 0.34
N ALA A 105 -4.37 -9.74 0.70
CA ALA A 105 -2.98 -9.76 0.24
C ALA A 105 -2.24 -11.03 0.69
N LYS A 106 -2.43 -11.48 1.94
CA LYS A 106 -1.89 -12.76 2.44
C LYS A 106 -2.43 -13.95 1.62
N LYS A 107 -3.73 -13.98 1.30
CA LYS A 107 -4.35 -15.03 0.46
C LYS A 107 -3.76 -15.02 -0.95
N CYS A 108 -3.62 -13.86 -1.59
CA CYS A 108 -3.01 -13.74 -2.91
C CYS A 108 -1.55 -14.25 -2.91
N LEU A 109 -0.79 -13.97 -1.85
CA LEU A 109 0.57 -14.51 -1.70
C LEU A 109 0.58 -16.03 -1.57
N LYS A 110 -0.37 -16.60 -0.84
CA LYS A 110 -0.53 -18.06 -0.72
C LYS A 110 -0.92 -18.70 -2.06
N ILE A 111 -1.85 -18.08 -2.80
CA ILE A 111 -2.23 -18.54 -4.14
C ILE A 111 -1.03 -18.47 -5.09
N LYS A 112 -0.27 -17.37 -5.05
CA LYS A 112 0.96 -17.22 -5.86
C LYS A 112 2.01 -18.28 -5.52
N GLU A 113 2.07 -18.73 -4.28
CA GLU A 113 2.95 -19.81 -3.87
C GLU A 113 2.46 -21.18 -4.38
N VAL A 114 1.14 -21.44 -4.35
CA VAL A 114 0.52 -22.66 -4.91
C VAL A 114 0.70 -22.75 -6.43
N ILE A 115 0.52 -21.64 -7.14
CA ILE A 115 0.74 -21.56 -8.60
C ILE A 115 2.22 -21.85 -8.95
N GLY A 116 3.13 -21.61 -8.01
CA GLY A 116 4.55 -21.80 -8.22
C GLY A 116 5.16 -20.72 -9.11
N GLN A 117 6.35 -20.99 -9.66
CA GLN A 117 7.05 -20.01 -10.48
C GLN A 117 6.45 -20.00 -11.88
N THR A 118 5.83 -18.89 -12.24
CA THR A 118 5.44 -18.64 -13.62
C THR A 118 6.63 -18.14 -14.43
N GLN A 119 6.60 -18.40 -15.73
CA GLN A 119 7.57 -17.83 -16.65
C GLN A 119 7.49 -16.29 -16.59
N ILE A 120 8.63 -15.65 -16.35
CA ILE A 120 8.77 -14.20 -16.38
C ILE A 120 9.38 -13.84 -17.73
N ASP A 121 8.58 -13.19 -18.59
CA ASP A 121 9.02 -12.71 -19.91
C ASP A 121 9.55 -13.86 -20.80
N ARG A 122 10.44 -13.58 -21.75
CA ARG A 122 11.06 -14.58 -22.63
C ARG A 122 12.22 -15.34 -21.98
N LYS A 123 12.39 -15.27 -20.65
CA LYS A 123 13.52 -15.88 -19.93
C LYS A 123 13.39 -17.39 -19.69
N GLY A 124 12.23 -17.98 -19.98
CA GLY A 124 11.94 -19.39 -19.73
C GLY A 124 11.67 -19.72 -18.25
N LEU A 125 11.07 -20.88 -18.01
CA LEU A 125 10.77 -21.40 -16.69
C LEU A 125 12.08 -21.71 -15.93
N GLY A 126 12.16 -21.38 -14.63
CA GLY A 126 13.33 -21.68 -13.79
C GLY A 126 14.50 -20.68 -13.87
N SER A 127 14.42 -19.65 -14.73
CA SER A 127 15.46 -18.61 -14.87
C SER A 127 15.60 -17.67 -13.67
N SER A 128 14.62 -17.64 -12.78
CA SER A 128 14.66 -16.82 -11.56
C SER A 128 14.54 -17.73 -10.33
N ARG A 129 15.16 -17.34 -9.20
CA ARG A 129 14.91 -17.99 -7.90
C ARG A 129 13.77 -17.28 -7.19
N ALA A 130 12.65 -17.97 -6.98
CA ALA A 130 11.58 -17.46 -6.15
C ALA A 130 11.92 -17.65 -4.67
N LYS A 131 11.90 -16.54 -3.93
CA LYS A 131 11.76 -16.59 -2.48
C LYS A 131 10.27 -16.65 -2.16
N TRP A 132 9.82 -17.75 -1.57
CA TRP A 132 8.41 -17.92 -1.17
C TRP A 132 8.05 -17.03 0.02
N TRP A 133 6.75 -16.78 0.22
CA TRP A 133 6.30 -15.97 1.35
C TRP A 133 6.28 -16.79 2.64
N SER A 134 5.89 -18.07 2.56
CA SER A 134 5.96 -19.01 3.69
C SER A 134 7.36 -19.12 4.28
N LYS A 135 8.39 -19.21 3.43
CA LYS A 135 9.81 -19.38 3.78
C LYS A 135 10.52 -18.07 4.16
N ALA A 136 9.82 -16.93 4.12
CA ALA A 136 10.38 -15.66 4.55
C ALA A 136 10.06 -15.42 6.04
N GLU A 137 11.01 -14.85 6.77
CA GLU A 137 10.87 -14.51 8.19
C GLU A 137 11.14 -13.01 8.42
N GLY A 138 10.52 -12.43 9.45
CA GLY A 138 10.76 -11.04 9.84
C GLY A 138 10.48 -10.01 8.74
N LYS A 139 11.40 -9.05 8.57
CA LYS A 139 11.29 -7.92 7.63
C LYS A 139 10.99 -8.32 6.18
N PRO A 140 11.68 -9.29 5.54
CA PRO A 140 11.36 -9.67 4.15
C PRO A 140 9.99 -10.33 4.00
N LYS A 141 9.42 -10.93 5.05
CA LYS A 141 8.04 -11.44 5.03
C LYS A 141 7.03 -10.31 5.00
N ARG A 142 7.27 -9.25 5.79
CA ARG A 142 6.43 -8.04 5.86
C ARG A 142 6.44 -7.26 4.55
N GLU A 143 7.63 -7.05 3.98
CA GLU A 143 7.80 -6.28 2.74
C GLU A 143 7.02 -6.88 1.56
N LYS A 144 6.95 -8.22 1.48
CA LYS A 144 6.14 -8.90 0.46
C LYS A 144 4.63 -8.72 0.63
N ARG A 145 4.13 -8.43 1.85
CA ARG A 145 2.71 -8.09 2.08
C ARG A 145 2.35 -6.72 1.51
N HIS A 146 3.34 -5.83 1.36
CA HIS A 146 3.17 -4.46 0.89
C HIS A 146 3.43 -4.28 -0.61
N GLY A 147 3.50 -5.37 -1.38
CA GLY A 147 3.96 -5.37 -2.77
C GLY A 147 3.46 -4.18 -3.60
N HIS A 148 4.40 -3.31 -3.98
CA HIS A 148 4.26 -2.30 -5.02
C HIS A 148 5.04 -2.75 -6.27
#